data_AF-A0AAD7Z1D8-F1
#
_entry.id   AF-A0AAD7Z1D8-F1
#
_cell.length_a   1.000
_cell.length_b   1.000
_cell.length_c   1.000
_cell.angle_alpha   90.00
_cell.angle_beta   90.00
_cell.angle_gamma   90.00
#
_symmetry.space_group_name_H-M   'P 1'
#
loop_
_entity.id
_entity.type
_entity.pdbx_description
1 polymer ?
#
loop_
_entity_poly.entity_id
_entity_poly.type
_entity_poly.pdbx_seq_one_letter_code
_entity_poly.pdbx_strand_id
1 'polypeptide(L)'
;MRYKKYLFVVLAIISLNDAVKVNMQGKLTFGKEVMDTVSHYMQKNFETGSGRRSIPNQDTDVLYLIIQSSYICRGLVFCDGVLEKFLNDYILVQTKSIEAILKGIIFQNEIDQEERSFIFEEELKKCLVEIRKMLKNINAKVTENHYAFAWTEIIKRISVMFQTEAIAFATERIEGTPADLTEVKKKLTQKFVIASVIIEGKYESKLCAEYNICVKALECTKALHALLDSFKDISDENVKIFLRYVSETLMETKFYELLSEVTANELQIILNDMAYSDSVPTREVLLSIHKTIDERLKSIESKQHFIKARDTELVHGILSDLDHAYSKRSVVDPFHAFMSSYFEWLRTGTRLGPSMRTLLKDLAEQLHKQSDDLVLKLTNEVRVFLELTVDPEK
;
A
#
# COMPACT_ATOMS: atom_id res chain seq x y z
N MET A 1 -0.82 22.14 -8.59
CA MET A 1 -1.56 20.96 -9.12
C MET A 1 -1.48 19.69 -8.26
N ARG A 2 -0.62 19.61 -7.23
CA ARG A 2 -0.39 18.36 -6.46
C ARG A 2 -1.27 18.14 -5.23
N TYR A 3 -1.77 19.20 -4.57
CA TYR A 3 -2.74 19.21 -3.44
C TYR A 3 -4.02 18.35 -3.61
N LYS A 4 -4.23 17.80 -4.80
CA LYS A 4 -5.51 17.35 -5.31
C LYS A 4 -5.81 15.88 -4.93
N LYS A 5 -4.82 14.98 -4.97
CA LYS A 5 -5.06 13.51 -4.89
C LYS A 5 -5.13 12.91 -3.48
N TYR A 6 -5.13 13.74 -2.43
CA TYR A 6 -4.72 13.33 -1.09
C TYR A 6 -5.83 12.85 -0.15
N LEU A 7 -6.96 13.56 -0.09
CA LEU A 7 -8.09 13.16 0.77
C LEU A 7 -8.67 11.79 0.40
N PHE A 8 -8.51 11.39 -0.86
CA PHE A 8 -9.08 10.18 -1.47
C PHE A 8 -8.67 8.91 -0.74
N VAL A 9 -7.43 8.92 -0.27
CA VAL A 9 -6.75 7.78 0.29
C VAL A 9 -7.39 7.29 1.58
N VAL A 10 -7.68 8.24 2.49
CA VAL A 10 -8.17 7.94 3.84
C VAL A 10 -9.63 7.47 3.77
N LEU A 11 -10.36 7.93 2.77
CA LEU A 11 -11.80 7.76 2.66
C LEU A 11 -12.18 6.59 1.78
N ALA A 12 -11.34 6.20 0.82
CA ALA A 12 -11.50 4.94 0.10
C ALA A 12 -11.58 3.74 1.04
N ILE A 13 -10.82 3.76 2.15
CA ILE A 13 -10.92 2.72 3.19
C ILE A 13 -12.32 2.71 3.84
N ILE A 14 -12.96 3.87 4.00
CA ILE A 14 -14.26 4.05 4.69
C ILE A 14 -15.45 3.81 3.73
N SER A 15 -15.26 3.95 2.42
CA SER A 15 -16.32 4.00 1.41
C SER A 15 -16.55 2.64 0.75
N LEU A 16 -16.98 1.64 1.51
CA LEU A 16 -17.36 0.34 0.98
C LEU A 16 -18.89 0.26 0.79
N ASN A 17 -19.37 -0.04 -0.42
CA ASN A 17 -20.74 -0.55 -0.60
C ASN A 17 -20.75 -1.80 -1.49
N ASP A 18 -21.73 -2.63 -1.16
CA ASP A 18 -22.16 -3.91 -1.72
C ASP A 18 -21.40 -5.18 -1.36
N ALA A 19 -22.14 -6.01 -0.61
CA ALA A 19 -22.07 -7.46 -0.50
C ALA A 19 -20.75 -8.10 -0.93
N VAL A 20 -19.97 -8.48 0.08
CA VAL A 20 -18.97 -9.54 -0.02
C VAL A 20 -19.66 -10.82 -0.50
N LYS A 21 -19.83 -10.95 -1.81
CA LYS A 21 -19.90 -12.22 -2.50
C LYS A 21 -18.55 -12.42 -3.13
N VAL A 22 -17.69 -13.07 -2.37
CA VAL A 22 -16.51 -13.75 -2.90
C VAL A 22 -17.01 -14.79 -3.90
N ASN A 23 -17.18 -14.41 -5.16
CA ASN A 23 -17.40 -15.37 -6.22
C ASN A 23 -16.04 -15.95 -6.61
N MET A 24 -15.58 -16.92 -5.82
CA MET A 24 -14.50 -17.82 -6.23
C MET A 24 -15.02 -18.75 -7.32
N GLN A 25 -15.19 -18.28 -8.55
CA GLN A 25 -15.35 -19.17 -9.71
C GLN A 25 -15.20 -18.39 -11.02
N GLY A 26 -14.04 -18.50 -11.67
CA GLY A 26 -13.89 -18.04 -13.05
C GLY A 26 -12.50 -17.61 -13.54
N LYS A 27 -11.47 -18.44 -13.33
CA LYS A 27 -10.18 -18.52 -14.06
C LYS A 27 -9.54 -17.23 -14.62
N LEU A 28 -8.47 -16.81 -13.95
CA LEU A 28 -7.12 -16.77 -14.54
C LEU A 28 -6.09 -17.01 -13.41
N THR A 29 -5.41 -18.15 -13.48
CA THR A 29 -4.55 -18.77 -12.45
C THR A 29 -3.24 -18.03 -12.13
N PHE A 30 -3.02 -16.84 -12.68
CA PHE A 30 -1.78 -16.08 -12.48
C PHE A 30 -1.60 -15.50 -11.08
N GLY A 31 -2.68 -15.27 -10.34
CA GLY A 31 -2.60 -14.79 -8.97
C GLY A 31 -1.92 -15.78 -8.02
N LYS A 32 -2.15 -17.08 -8.25
CA LYS A 32 -1.52 -18.15 -7.48
C LYS A 32 -0.02 -18.21 -7.76
N GLU A 33 0.40 -18.07 -9.01
CA GLU A 33 1.82 -18.09 -9.39
C GLU A 33 2.62 -16.92 -8.79
N VAL A 34 2.03 -15.72 -8.72
CA VAL A 34 2.65 -14.55 -8.04
C VAL A 34 2.74 -14.81 -6.54
N MET A 35 1.65 -15.27 -5.92
CA MET A 35 1.67 -15.60 -4.49
C MET A 35 2.57 -16.78 -4.15
N ASP A 36 2.69 -17.77 -5.04
CA ASP A 36 3.58 -18.93 -4.92
C ASP A 36 5.05 -18.50 -5.12
N THR A 37 5.32 -17.57 -6.04
CA THR A 37 6.66 -16.98 -6.25
C THR A 37 7.07 -16.14 -5.06
N VAL A 38 6.19 -15.22 -4.64
CA VAL A 38 6.36 -14.41 -3.44
C VAL A 38 6.55 -15.34 -2.25
N SER A 39 5.68 -16.32 -2.01
CA SER A 39 5.80 -17.29 -0.92
C SER A 39 7.08 -18.14 -1.00
N HIS A 40 7.48 -18.60 -2.18
CA HIS A 40 8.70 -19.40 -2.38
C HIS A 40 9.94 -18.63 -1.95
N TYR A 41 10.09 -17.40 -2.42
CA TYR A 41 11.22 -16.55 -2.07
C TYR A 41 11.09 -15.96 -0.66
N MET A 42 9.87 -15.81 -0.16
CA MET A 42 9.60 -15.38 1.20
C MET A 42 9.91 -16.47 2.24
N GLN A 43 9.61 -17.74 1.97
CA GLN A 43 9.88 -18.87 2.87
C GLN A 43 11.38 -19.22 2.93
N LYS A 44 12.13 -18.98 1.85
CA LYS A 44 13.59 -19.24 1.80
C LYS A 44 14.41 -18.39 2.79
N ASN A 45 13.84 -17.28 3.29
CA ASN A 45 14.46 -16.41 4.30
C ASN A 45 14.00 -16.71 5.75
N PHE A 46 13.08 -17.65 5.95
CA PHE A 46 12.76 -18.22 7.25
C PHE A 46 13.35 -19.64 7.29
N GLU A 47 14.61 -19.77 7.70
CA GLU A 47 15.16 -21.09 8.01
C GLU A 47 14.40 -21.69 9.20
N THR A 48 13.39 -22.50 8.91
CA THR A 48 12.92 -23.55 9.80
C THR A 48 12.88 -24.86 9.01
N GLY A 49 13.90 -25.68 9.24
CA GLY A 49 13.84 -27.13 9.26
C GLY A 49 13.26 -27.89 8.06
N SER A 50 14.16 -28.56 7.34
CA SER A 50 13.98 -29.92 6.79
C SER A 50 12.95 -30.12 5.66
N GLY A 51 13.47 -30.22 4.43
CA GLY A 51 12.81 -30.94 3.35
C GLY A 51 13.60 -30.87 2.05
N ARG A 52 14.25 -31.98 1.65
CA ARG A 52 14.97 -32.16 0.39
C ARG A 52 14.11 -31.76 -0.83
N ARG A 53 14.20 -30.52 -1.28
CA ARG A 53 14.03 -30.13 -2.67
C ARG A 53 15.25 -29.29 -3.05
N SER A 54 15.87 -29.66 -4.16
CA SER A 54 17.09 -29.07 -4.71
C SER A 54 17.09 -27.54 -4.61
N ILE A 55 18.08 -27.03 -3.89
CA ILE A 55 18.39 -25.61 -3.69
C ILE A 55 18.81 -25.03 -5.05
N PRO A 56 18.14 -23.99 -5.60
CA PRO A 56 18.82 -23.12 -6.55
C PRO A 56 19.83 -22.30 -5.74
N ASN A 57 21.12 -22.51 -5.99
CA ASN A 57 22.21 -21.73 -5.39
C ASN A 57 21.96 -20.25 -5.66
N GLN A 58 21.92 -19.43 -4.59
CA GLN A 58 21.85 -17.97 -4.74
C GLN A 58 23.06 -17.42 -5.51
N ASP A 59 24.22 -18.10 -5.40
CA ASP A 59 25.47 -17.71 -6.07
C ASP A 59 25.46 -17.89 -7.60
N THR A 60 24.45 -18.54 -8.17
CA THR A 60 24.28 -18.69 -9.63
C THR A 60 23.12 -17.85 -10.20
N ASP A 61 22.42 -17.10 -9.36
CA ASP A 61 21.31 -16.26 -9.77
C ASP A 61 21.82 -14.93 -10.35
N VAL A 62 21.65 -14.73 -11.65
CA VAL A 62 22.13 -13.56 -12.38
C VAL A 62 21.61 -12.25 -11.77
N LEU A 63 20.34 -12.21 -11.33
CA LEU A 63 19.74 -11.02 -10.72
C LEU A 63 20.40 -10.71 -9.38
N TYR A 64 20.69 -11.75 -8.59
CA TYR A 64 21.41 -11.58 -7.33
C TYR A 64 22.83 -11.06 -7.53
N LEU A 65 23.55 -11.61 -8.53
CA LEU A 65 24.89 -11.15 -8.88
C LEU A 65 24.90 -9.68 -9.36
N ILE A 66 23.91 -9.26 -10.15
CA ILE A 66 23.75 -7.85 -10.57
C ILE A 66 23.52 -6.95 -9.35
N ILE A 67 22.61 -7.33 -8.46
CA ILE A 67 22.30 -6.55 -7.26
C ILE A 67 23.54 -6.43 -6.36
N GLN A 68 24.24 -7.53 -6.07
CA GLN A 68 25.44 -7.49 -5.24
C GLN A 68 26.58 -6.67 -5.88
N SER A 69 26.83 -6.85 -7.18
CA SER A 69 27.90 -6.16 -7.90
C SER A 69 27.62 -4.67 -8.14
N SER A 70 26.38 -4.20 -7.91
CA SER A 70 26.03 -2.78 -7.96
C SER A 70 26.56 -1.97 -6.77
N TYR A 71 26.94 -2.64 -5.68
CA TYR A 71 27.52 -2.04 -4.48
C TYR A 71 26.73 -0.82 -3.96
N ILE A 72 25.39 -0.90 -3.95
CA ILE A 72 24.50 0.23 -3.63
C ILE A 72 24.79 0.87 -2.26
N CYS A 73 25.25 0.10 -1.27
CA CYS A 73 25.60 0.56 0.07
C CYS A 73 27.06 0.98 0.26
N ARG A 74 27.92 0.81 -0.75
CA ARG A 74 29.35 1.11 -0.62
C ARG A 74 29.60 2.57 -0.26
N GLY A 75 30.21 2.77 0.91
CA GLY A 75 30.55 4.07 1.50
C GLY A 75 29.40 4.76 2.23
N LEU A 76 28.32 4.05 2.54
CA LEU A 76 27.13 4.58 3.22
C LEU A 76 26.97 3.89 4.57
N VAL A 77 27.18 4.64 5.66
CA VAL A 77 26.98 4.15 7.04
C VAL A 77 25.53 3.73 7.27
N PHE A 78 24.58 4.41 6.61
CA PHE A 78 23.16 4.15 6.76
C PHE A 78 22.76 2.69 6.52
N CYS A 79 23.40 2.00 5.56
CA CYS A 79 23.09 0.63 5.19
C CYS A 79 24.34 -0.27 5.18
N ASP A 80 25.29 -0.03 6.07
CA ASP A 80 26.47 -0.89 6.19
C ASP A 80 26.18 -2.23 6.89
N GLY A 81 27.12 -3.17 6.76
CA GLY A 81 27.09 -4.46 7.46
C GLY A 81 25.86 -5.30 7.13
N VAL A 82 25.11 -5.70 8.16
CA VAL A 82 23.95 -6.59 8.02
C VAL A 82 22.78 -5.93 7.27
N LEU A 83 22.72 -4.60 7.25
CA LEU A 83 21.66 -3.85 6.57
C LEU A 83 21.86 -3.79 5.05
N GLU A 84 23.10 -3.95 4.56
CA GLU A 84 23.37 -4.14 3.14
C GLU A 84 22.71 -5.43 2.64
N LYS A 85 22.84 -6.52 3.40
CA LYS A 85 22.20 -7.80 3.07
C LYS A 85 20.68 -7.66 3.08
N PHE A 86 20.11 -7.01 4.10
CA PHE A 86 18.67 -6.73 4.15
C PHE A 86 18.18 -6.01 2.88
N LEU A 87 18.88 -4.97 2.46
CA LEU A 87 18.49 -4.18 1.30
C LEU A 87 18.63 -4.95 -0.02
N ASN A 88 19.71 -5.71 -0.18
CA ASN A 88 19.92 -6.58 -1.34
C ASN A 88 18.83 -7.65 -1.44
N ASP A 89 18.48 -8.28 -0.32
CA ASP A 89 17.39 -9.24 -0.26
C ASP A 89 16.05 -8.59 -0.65
N TYR A 90 15.77 -7.39 -0.17
CA TYR A 90 14.54 -6.66 -0.47
C TYR A 90 14.39 -6.39 -1.96
N ILE A 91 15.45 -5.85 -2.56
CA ILE A 91 15.50 -5.55 -3.99
C ILE A 91 15.37 -6.82 -4.82
N LEU A 92 16.02 -7.92 -4.41
CA LEU A 92 15.93 -9.20 -5.10
C LEU A 92 14.50 -9.73 -5.13
N VAL A 93 13.79 -9.68 -4.00
CA VAL A 93 12.41 -10.17 -3.91
C VAL A 93 11.47 -9.29 -4.74
N GLN A 94 11.62 -7.96 -4.71
CA GLN A 94 10.86 -7.04 -5.57
C GLN A 94 11.08 -7.38 -7.06
N THR A 95 12.35 -7.47 -7.46
CA THR A 95 12.77 -7.76 -8.83
C THR A 95 12.17 -9.07 -9.35
N LYS A 96 12.32 -10.16 -8.58
CA LYS A 96 11.79 -11.48 -8.96
C LYS A 96 10.28 -11.52 -9.05
N SER A 97 9.60 -10.81 -8.15
CA SER A 97 8.15 -10.73 -8.19
C SER A 97 7.65 -10.02 -9.45
N ILE A 98 8.30 -8.93 -9.83
CA ILE A 98 8.01 -8.22 -11.08
C ILE A 98 8.31 -9.10 -12.29
N GLU A 99 9.46 -9.76 -12.31
CA GLU A 99 9.84 -10.67 -13.38
C GLU A 99 8.78 -11.77 -13.57
N ALA A 100 8.29 -12.36 -12.48
CA ALA A 100 7.24 -13.38 -12.52
C ALA A 100 5.89 -12.84 -13.05
N ILE A 101 5.49 -11.64 -12.64
CA ILE A 101 4.26 -10.99 -13.14
C ILE A 101 4.38 -10.71 -14.64
N LEU A 102 5.52 -10.18 -15.07
CA LEU A 102 5.80 -9.93 -16.48
C LEU A 102 5.77 -11.26 -17.25
N LYS A 103 6.51 -12.31 -16.78
CA LYS A 103 6.56 -13.70 -17.32
C LYS A 103 5.18 -14.26 -17.62
N GLY A 104 4.23 -14.06 -16.70
CA GLY A 104 2.87 -14.55 -16.87
C GLY A 104 2.02 -13.82 -17.93
N ILE A 105 2.34 -12.59 -18.31
CA ILE A 105 1.43 -11.75 -19.13
C ILE A 105 2.02 -11.36 -20.49
N ILE A 106 3.27 -10.91 -20.53
CA ILE A 106 3.87 -10.34 -21.75
C ILE A 106 4.48 -11.44 -22.63
N PHE A 107 4.81 -12.60 -22.06
CA PHE A 107 5.72 -13.56 -22.69
C PHE A 107 5.05 -14.84 -23.21
N GLN A 108 3.76 -14.77 -23.58
CA GLN A 108 3.08 -15.85 -24.29
C GLN A 108 3.48 -15.97 -25.78
N ASN A 109 4.12 -14.94 -26.35
CA ASN A 109 4.59 -14.93 -27.74
C ASN A 109 6.07 -15.38 -27.84
N GLU A 110 6.48 -15.94 -28.98
CA GLU A 110 7.79 -16.53 -29.27
C GLU A 110 8.93 -15.49 -29.47
N ILE A 111 9.18 -14.60 -28.51
CA ILE A 111 10.46 -13.85 -28.49
C ILE A 111 11.47 -14.66 -27.66
N ASP A 112 12.72 -14.71 -28.13
CA ASP A 112 13.79 -15.50 -27.54
C ASP A 112 14.00 -15.17 -26.04
N GLN A 113 14.09 -16.20 -25.20
CA GLN A 113 14.16 -16.02 -23.74
C GLN A 113 15.40 -15.25 -23.28
N GLU A 114 16.48 -15.29 -24.06
CA GLU A 114 17.75 -14.61 -23.76
C GLU A 114 17.66 -13.09 -23.93
N GLU A 115 17.08 -12.61 -25.04
CA GLU A 115 16.93 -11.16 -25.31
C GLU A 115 16.03 -10.48 -24.26
N ARG A 116 15.03 -11.21 -23.76
CA ARG A 116 14.11 -10.76 -22.71
C ARG A 116 14.78 -10.60 -21.36
N SER A 117 15.61 -11.58 -20.99
CA SER A 117 16.35 -11.55 -19.73
C SER A 117 17.32 -10.37 -19.71
N PHE A 118 18.04 -10.15 -20.81
CA PHE A 118 18.95 -9.02 -20.97
C PHE A 118 18.26 -7.65 -20.81
N ILE A 119 17.10 -7.46 -21.45
CA ILE A 119 16.33 -6.22 -21.35
C ILE A 119 15.90 -5.94 -19.89
N PHE A 120 15.44 -6.97 -19.18
CA PHE A 120 15.01 -6.82 -17.79
C PHE A 120 16.19 -6.50 -16.85
N GLU A 121 17.35 -7.10 -17.11
CA GLU A 121 18.59 -6.79 -16.39
C GLU A 121 19.05 -5.34 -16.57
N GLU A 122 18.91 -4.77 -17.76
CA GLU A 122 19.24 -3.36 -18.02
C GLU A 122 18.31 -2.40 -17.27
N GLU A 123 17.01 -2.67 -17.21
CA GLU A 123 16.08 -1.87 -16.41
C GLU A 123 16.37 -1.98 -14.90
N LEU A 124 16.74 -3.18 -14.43
CA LEU A 124 17.18 -3.37 -13.05
C LEU A 124 18.42 -2.52 -12.73
N LYS A 125 19.43 -2.48 -13.62
CA LYS A 125 20.63 -1.64 -13.41
C LYS A 125 20.28 -0.16 -13.27
N LYS A 126 19.33 0.36 -14.07
CA LYS A 126 18.84 1.74 -13.93
C LYS A 126 18.20 1.98 -12.57
N CYS A 127 17.34 1.06 -12.12
CA CYS A 127 16.74 1.13 -10.78
C CYS A 127 17.80 1.17 -9.68
N LEU A 128 18.82 0.30 -9.76
CA LEU A 128 19.91 0.25 -8.77
C LEU A 128 20.71 1.57 -8.69
N VAL A 129 20.91 2.26 -9.82
CA VAL A 129 21.54 3.59 -9.83
C VAL A 129 20.70 4.63 -9.08
N GLU A 130 19.38 4.65 -9.32
CA GLU A 130 18.48 5.57 -8.62
C GLU A 130 18.36 5.25 -7.12
N ILE A 131 18.32 3.96 -6.77
CA ILE A 131 18.37 3.50 -5.38
C ILE A 131 19.66 4.00 -4.71
N ARG A 132 20.82 3.87 -5.34
CA ARG A 132 22.09 4.38 -4.80
C ARG A 132 22.05 5.90 -4.59
N LYS A 133 21.47 6.67 -5.51
CA LYS A 133 21.29 8.13 -5.35
C LYS A 133 20.39 8.45 -4.15
N MET A 134 19.30 7.70 -3.99
CA MET A 134 18.38 7.83 -2.87
C MET A 134 19.07 7.55 -1.53
N LEU A 135 19.80 6.44 -1.44
CA LEU A 135 20.55 6.06 -0.23
C LEU A 135 21.60 7.10 0.14
N LYS A 136 22.34 7.66 -0.83
CA LYS A 136 23.29 8.76 -0.60
C LYS A 136 22.61 9.99 0.02
N ASN A 137 21.46 10.37 -0.51
CA ASN A 137 20.70 11.52 -0.02
C ASN A 137 20.20 11.31 1.41
N ILE A 138 19.77 10.09 1.74
CA ILE A 138 19.29 9.75 3.09
C ILE A 138 20.46 9.65 4.06
N ASN A 139 21.55 8.99 3.69
CA ASN A 139 22.77 8.91 4.50
C ASN A 139 23.31 10.29 4.89
N ALA A 140 23.15 11.31 4.04
CA ALA A 140 23.57 12.67 4.34
C ALA A 140 22.64 13.44 5.32
N LYS A 141 21.41 12.97 5.52
CA LYS A 141 20.37 13.68 6.29
C LYS A 141 19.91 12.94 7.54
N VAL A 142 20.17 11.63 7.61
CA VAL A 142 19.66 10.78 8.67
C VAL A 142 20.32 11.12 10.00
N THR A 143 19.51 11.17 11.05
CA THR A 143 19.93 11.28 12.44
C THR A 143 19.36 10.08 13.20
N GLU A 144 19.93 9.72 14.34
CA GLU A 144 19.48 8.58 15.14
C GLU A 144 17.97 8.63 15.44
N ASN A 145 17.45 9.81 15.74
CA ASN A 145 16.03 10.04 16.04
C ASN A 145 15.09 9.79 14.85
N HIS A 146 15.60 9.77 13.62
CA HIS A 146 14.82 9.57 12.40
C HIS A 146 15.23 8.30 11.65
N TYR A 147 15.98 7.41 12.30
CA TYR A 147 16.58 6.26 11.64
C TYR A 147 15.53 5.24 11.15
N ALA A 148 14.56 4.89 12.01
CA ALA A 148 13.46 4.01 11.61
C ALA A 148 12.55 4.65 10.54
N PHE A 149 12.28 5.94 10.67
CA PHE A 149 11.56 6.72 9.67
C PHE A 149 12.24 6.65 8.30
N ALA A 150 13.55 6.90 8.25
CA ALA A 150 14.32 6.89 7.01
C ALA A 150 14.35 5.51 6.34
N TRP A 151 14.41 4.43 7.11
CA TRP A 151 14.33 3.07 6.57
C TRP A 151 12.96 2.75 5.99
N THR A 152 11.88 3.11 6.69
CA THR A 152 10.52 2.97 6.16
C THR A 152 10.34 3.80 4.89
N GLU A 153 10.88 5.02 4.84
CA GLU A 153 10.87 5.86 3.63
C GLU A 153 11.57 5.17 2.46
N ILE A 154 12.73 4.53 2.68
CA ILE A 154 13.46 3.79 1.63
C ILE A 154 12.68 2.59 1.12
N ILE A 155 12.14 1.77 2.02
CA ILE A 155 11.37 0.59 1.63
C ILE A 155 10.21 1.03 0.72
N LYS A 156 9.44 2.05 1.13
CA LYS A 156 8.30 2.60 0.38
C LYS A 156 8.70 3.21 -0.95
N ARG A 157 9.81 3.97 -1.00
CA ARG A 157 10.28 4.61 -2.24
C ARG A 157 10.85 3.62 -3.24
N ILE A 158 11.51 2.56 -2.79
CA ILE A 158 11.92 1.46 -3.65
C ILE A 158 10.69 0.71 -4.15
N SER A 159 9.71 0.43 -3.27
CA SER A 159 8.44 -0.23 -3.62
C SER A 159 7.76 0.48 -4.80
N VAL A 160 7.54 1.79 -4.70
CA VAL A 160 6.90 2.55 -5.78
C VAL A 160 7.76 2.68 -7.03
N MET A 161 9.09 2.80 -6.91
CA MET A 161 9.99 2.82 -8.07
C MET A 161 9.83 1.53 -8.89
N PHE A 162 9.87 0.38 -8.21
CA PHE A 162 9.68 -0.92 -8.87
C PHE A 162 8.27 -1.04 -9.48
N GLN A 163 7.22 -0.55 -8.81
CA GLN A 163 5.88 -0.48 -9.40
C GLN A 163 5.86 0.36 -10.69
N THR A 164 6.40 1.59 -10.65
CA THR A 164 6.31 2.53 -11.77
C THR A 164 7.13 2.08 -12.97
N GLU A 165 8.36 1.61 -12.74
CA GLU A 165 9.23 1.12 -13.81
C GLU A 165 8.64 -0.15 -14.45
N ALA A 166 8.09 -1.07 -13.65
CA ALA A 166 7.44 -2.26 -14.19
C ALA A 166 6.18 -1.93 -15.03
N ILE A 167 5.37 -0.96 -14.58
CA ILE A 167 4.19 -0.50 -15.32
C ILE A 167 4.60 0.18 -16.64
N ALA A 168 5.61 1.05 -16.60
CA ALA A 168 6.14 1.73 -17.80
C ALA A 168 6.70 0.71 -18.79
N PHE A 169 7.57 -0.18 -18.32
CA PHE A 169 8.16 -1.27 -19.09
C PHE A 169 7.12 -2.15 -19.77
N ALA A 170 6.07 -2.53 -19.03
CA ALA A 170 4.98 -3.33 -19.58
C ALA A 170 4.17 -2.54 -20.61
N THR A 171 3.85 -1.28 -20.32
CA THR A 171 3.05 -0.43 -21.21
C THR A 171 3.70 -0.22 -22.57
N GLU A 172 5.02 -0.12 -22.63
CA GLU A 172 5.79 0.04 -23.87
C GLU A 172 5.82 -1.24 -24.73
N ARG A 173 5.57 -2.41 -24.15
CA ARG A 173 5.76 -3.72 -24.81
C ARG A 173 4.47 -4.53 -25.03
N ILE A 174 3.34 -4.10 -24.49
CA ILE A 174 2.06 -4.77 -24.75
C ILE A 174 1.53 -4.28 -26.09
N GLU A 175 1.29 -5.23 -27.01
CA GLU A 175 0.63 -5.02 -28.29
C GLU A 175 -0.82 -5.54 -28.23
N GLY A 176 -1.75 -4.86 -28.89
CA GLY A 176 -3.17 -5.25 -28.87
C GLY A 176 -4.10 -4.13 -29.33
N THR A 177 -5.42 -4.40 -29.32
CA THR A 177 -6.41 -3.36 -29.61
C THR A 177 -6.51 -2.38 -28.43
N PRO A 178 -6.94 -1.12 -28.63
CA PRO A 178 -7.00 -0.12 -27.54
C PRO A 178 -7.82 -0.56 -26.32
N ALA A 179 -8.89 -1.33 -26.52
CA ALA A 179 -9.72 -1.88 -25.45
C ALA A 179 -8.97 -2.98 -24.66
N ASP A 180 -8.35 -3.93 -25.37
CA ASP A 180 -7.55 -5.00 -24.75
C ASP A 180 -6.34 -4.44 -23.99
N LEU A 181 -5.68 -3.41 -24.57
CA LEU A 181 -4.54 -2.73 -23.95
C LEU A 181 -4.92 -2.07 -22.62
N THR A 182 -6.11 -1.49 -22.53
CA THR A 182 -6.57 -0.81 -21.31
C THR A 182 -6.82 -1.82 -20.19
N GLU A 183 -7.49 -2.94 -20.52
CA GLU A 183 -7.78 -4.00 -19.56
C GLU A 183 -6.53 -4.75 -19.10
N VAL A 184 -5.60 -5.04 -20.02
CA VAL A 184 -4.32 -5.68 -19.68
C VAL A 184 -3.46 -4.77 -18.79
N LYS A 185 -3.38 -3.47 -19.10
CA LYS A 185 -2.66 -2.49 -18.27
C LYS A 185 -3.27 -2.36 -16.87
N LYS A 186 -4.60 -2.37 -16.76
CA LYS A 186 -5.30 -2.36 -15.47
C LYS A 186 -4.90 -3.59 -14.64
N LYS A 187 -5.05 -4.80 -15.20
CA LYS A 187 -4.68 -6.06 -14.52
C LYS A 187 -3.21 -6.14 -14.13
N LEU A 188 -2.30 -5.66 -14.98
CA LEU A 188 -0.87 -5.59 -14.68
C LEU A 188 -0.60 -4.67 -13.50
N THR A 189 -1.17 -3.47 -13.54
CA THR A 189 -1.00 -2.49 -12.48
C THR A 189 -1.49 -3.03 -11.15
N GLN A 190 -2.68 -3.66 -11.11
CA GLN A 190 -3.19 -4.33 -9.92
C GLN A 190 -2.19 -5.35 -9.38
N LYS A 191 -1.64 -6.22 -10.23
CA LYS A 191 -0.67 -7.25 -9.82
C LYS A 191 0.61 -6.64 -9.26
N PHE A 192 1.18 -5.62 -9.90
CA PHE A 192 2.40 -4.98 -9.42
C PHE A 192 2.21 -4.30 -8.09
N VAL A 193 1.11 -3.55 -7.92
CA VAL A 193 0.78 -2.86 -6.68
C VAL A 193 0.60 -3.86 -5.53
N ILE A 194 -0.22 -4.90 -5.72
CA ILE A 194 -0.48 -5.91 -4.70
C ILE A 194 0.79 -6.63 -4.29
N ALA A 195 1.60 -7.07 -5.27
CA ALA A 195 2.84 -7.77 -4.96
C ALA A 195 3.82 -6.89 -4.18
N SER A 196 3.95 -5.63 -4.58
CA SER A 196 4.84 -4.67 -3.92
C SER A 196 4.41 -4.39 -2.48
N VAL A 197 3.11 -4.26 -2.22
CA VAL A 197 2.56 -4.06 -0.87
C VAL A 197 2.83 -5.25 0.05
N ILE A 198 2.65 -6.48 -0.44
CA ILE A 198 2.94 -7.70 0.35
C ILE A 198 4.43 -7.78 0.69
N ILE A 199 5.31 -7.51 -0.29
CA ILE A 199 6.75 -7.52 -0.08
C ILE A 199 7.16 -6.42 0.90
N GLU A 200 6.61 -5.22 0.76
CA GLU A 200 6.81 -4.11 1.68
C GLU A 200 6.41 -4.46 3.11
N GLY A 201 5.17 -4.91 3.35
CA GLY A 201 4.68 -5.24 4.69
C GLY A 201 5.51 -6.32 5.38
N LYS A 202 5.97 -7.31 4.60
CA LYS A 202 6.92 -8.31 5.11
C LYS A 202 8.26 -7.70 5.49
N TYR A 203 8.85 -6.86 4.64
CA TYR A 203 10.18 -6.30 4.89
C TYR A 203 10.15 -5.23 5.99
N GLU A 204 9.05 -4.50 6.16
CA GLU A 204 8.81 -3.65 7.35
C GLU A 204 8.81 -4.50 8.64
N SER A 205 8.13 -5.65 8.62
CA SER A 205 8.11 -6.58 9.77
C SER A 205 9.49 -7.21 10.02
N LYS A 206 10.19 -7.63 8.96
CA LYS A 206 11.55 -8.19 9.03
C LYS A 206 12.53 -7.16 9.60
N LEU A 207 12.46 -5.91 9.14
CA LEU A 207 13.27 -4.81 9.62
C LEU A 207 13.10 -4.60 11.15
N CYS A 208 11.86 -4.67 11.63
CA CYS A 208 11.56 -4.54 13.05
C CYS A 208 11.97 -5.78 13.88
N ALA A 209 11.74 -6.99 13.36
CA ALA A 209 12.01 -8.25 14.07
C ALA A 209 13.51 -8.57 14.17
N GLU A 210 14.25 -8.43 13.08
CA GLU A 210 15.67 -8.84 13.00
C GLU A 210 16.63 -7.71 13.37
N TYR A 211 16.27 -6.46 13.07
CA TYR A 211 17.18 -5.31 13.20
C TYR A 211 16.74 -4.30 14.27
N ASN A 212 15.61 -4.52 14.95
CA ASN A 212 15.01 -3.60 15.94
C ASN A 212 14.72 -2.20 15.39
N ILE A 213 14.59 -2.06 14.08
CA ILE A 213 14.23 -0.81 13.41
C ILE A 213 12.73 -0.85 13.14
N CYS A 214 11.94 -0.37 14.10
CA CYS A 214 10.48 -0.47 14.08
C CYS A 214 9.81 0.89 13.91
N VAL A 215 8.74 0.94 13.12
CA VAL A 215 7.82 2.08 13.11
C VAL A 215 7.07 2.12 14.45
N LYS A 216 7.09 3.27 15.13
CA LYS A 216 6.41 3.47 16.42
C LYS A 216 5.23 4.44 16.34
N ALA A 217 5.25 5.33 15.37
CA ALA A 217 4.17 6.29 15.12
C ALA A 217 3.07 5.60 14.31
N LEU A 218 2.00 5.18 14.99
CA LEU A 218 0.86 4.45 14.41
C LEU A 218 -0.45 5.21 14.66
N GLU A 219 -0.38 6.54 14.77
CA GLU A 219 -1.49 7.36 15.26
C GLU A 219 -2.71 7.29 14.34
N CYS A 220 -2.51 7.24 13.01
CA CYS A 220 -3.62 7.11 12.07
C CYS A 220 -4.30 5.75 12.22
N THR A 221 -3.52 4.67 12.27
CA THR A 221 -4.05 3.32 12.48
C THR A 221 -4.80 3.19 13.81
N LYS A 222 -4.21 3.68 14.91
CA LYS A 222 -4.82 3.61 16.25
C LYS A 222 -6.10 4.42 16.35
N ALA A 223 -6.10 5.62 15.79
CA ALA A 223 -7.28 6.48 15.77
C ALA A 223 -8.42 5.86 14.97
N LEU A 224 -8.12 5.32 13.78
CA LEU A 224 -9.12 4.64 12.97
C LEU A 224 -9.63 3.36 13.65
N HIS A 225 -8.74 2.59 14.31
CA HIS A 225 -9.15 1.44 15.12
C HIS A 225 -10.12 1.84 16.23
N ALA A 226 -9.81 2.87 17.01
CA ALA A 226 -10.66 3.35 18.10
C ALA A 226 -12.01 3.90 17.60
N LEU A 227 -12.01 4.62 16.47
CA LEU A 227 -13.23 5.10 15.83
C LEU A 227 -14.12 3.93 15.41
N LEU A 228 -13.58 2.95 14.68
CA LEU A 228 -14.35 1.81 14.21
C LEU A 228 -14.80 0.89 15.35
N ASP A 229 -13.98 0.71 16.40
CA ASP A 229 -14.33 -0.08 17.58
C ASP A 229 -15.56 0.50 18.28
N SER A 230 -15.65 1.83 18.37
CA SER A 230 -16.81 2.50 18.97
C SER A 230 -18.13 2.22 18.24
N PHE A 231 -18.09 1.89 16.93
CA PHE A 231 -19.29 1.56 16.17
C PHE A 231 -19.97 0.26 16.64
N LYS A 232 -19.30 -0.59 17.42
CA LYS A 232 -19.91 -1.80 18.01
C LYS A 232 -21.08 -1.48 18.93
N ASP A 233 -20.98 -0.37 19.66
CA ASP A 233 -21.95 0.04 20.68
C ASP A 233 -22.89 1.16 20.18
N ILE A 234 -22.83 1.49 18.88
CA ILE A 234 -23.59 2.58 18.27
C ILE A 234 -24.66 2.00 17.32
N SER A 235 -25.81 2.67 17.25
CA SER A 235 -26.89 2.32 16.31
C SER A 235 -26.47 2.61 14.87
N ASP A 236 -26.94 1.80 13.93
CA ASP A 236 -26.65 2.00 12.50
C ASP A 236 -27.05 3.43 12.03
N GLU A 237 -28.17 3.98 12.51
CA GLU A 237 -28.59 5.35 12.20
C GLU A 237 -27.55 6.41 12.63
N ASN A 238 -26.94 6.26 13.81
CA ASN A 238 -25.89 7.19 14.25
C ASN A 238 -24.62 7.04 13.42
N VAL A 239 -24.29 5.83 12.97
CA VAL A 239 -23.18 5.59 12.03
C VAL A 239 -23.48 6.21 10.66
N LYS A 240 -24.73 6.14 10.19
CA LYS A 240 -25.17 6.83 8.97
C LYS A 240 -25.06 8.34 9.12
N ILE A 241 -25.47 8.92 10.25
CA ILE A 241 -25.29 10.35 10.55
C ILE A 241 -23.81 10.73 10.52
N PHE A 242 -22.92 9.91 11.08
CA PHE A 242 -21.48 10.12 10.99
C PHE A 242 -21.01 10.19 9.53
N LEU A 243 -21.47 9.26 8.67
CA LEU A 243 -21.13 9.29 7.24
C LEU A 243 -21.76 10.46 6.49
N ARG A 244 -22.92 10.96 6.91
CA ARG A 244 -23.47 12.21 6.35
C ARG A 244 -22.51 13.37 6.61
N TYR A 245 -21.99 13.51 7.83
CA TYR A 245 -20.96 14.51 8.13
C TYR A 245 -19.71 14.34 7.28
N VAL A 246 -19.25 13.10 7.05
CA VAL A 246 -18.11 12.83 6.15
C VAL A 246 -18.43 13.27 4.73
N SER A 247 -19.54 12.82 4.16
CA SER A 247 -19.96 13.13 2.78
C SER A 247 -20.16 14.62 2.54
N GLU A 248 -20.84 15.32 3.45
CA GLU A 248 -21.06 16.77 3.38
C GLU A 248 -19.75 17.54 3.45
N THR A 249 -18.88 17.20 4.40
CA THR A 249 -17.57 17.86 4.53
C THR A 249 -16.71 17.64 3.28
N LEU A 250 -16.89 16.53 2.57
CA LEU A 250 -16.17 16.25 1.33
C LEU A 250 -16.61 17.12 0.17
N MET A 251 -17.92 17.32 0.01
CA MET A 251 -18.44 18.28 -0.97
C MET A 251 -17.89 19.69 -0.74
N GLU A 252 -17.69 20.08 0.52
CA GLU A 252 -17.14 21.39 0.87
C GLU A 252 -15.62 21.53 0.65
N THR A 253 -14.88 20.42 0.55
CA THR A 253 -13.39 20.44 0.52
C THR A 253 -12.78 20.46 -0.89
N LYS A 254 -13.57 20.79 -1.92
CA LYS A 254 -13.21 20.65 -3.36
C LYS A 254 -12.76 19.24 -3.74
N PHE A 255 -12.99 18.27 -2.87
CA PHE A 255 -12.37 16.95 -2.93
C PHE A 255 -12.72 16.20 -4.22
N TYR A 256 -13.99 16.23 -4.62
CA TYR A 256 -14.47 15.58 -5.85
C TYR A 256 -13.89 16.21 -7.13
N GLU A 257 -13.54 17.50 -7.13
CA GLU A 257 -12.89 18.19 -8.28
C GLU A 257 -11.47 17.67 -8.56
N LEU A 258 -10.96 16.79 -7.70
CA LEU A 258 -9.57 16.32 -7.69
C LEU A 258 -9.43 14.88 -8.19
N LEU A 259 -10.55 14.18 -8.30
CA LEU A 259 -10.66 12.82 -8.80
C LEU A 259 -10.99 12.85 -10.29
N SER A 260 -10.76 11.74 -10.98
CA SER A 260 -11.41 11.55 -12.28
C SER A 260 -12.92 11.53 -12.06
N GLU A 261 -13.68 11.99 -13.06
CA GLU A 261 -15.14 12.03 -12.99
C GLU A 261 -15.74 10.68 -12.57
N VAL A 262 -15.25 9.59 -13.18
CA VAL A 262 -15.68 8.22 -12.86
C VAL A 262 -15.47 7.90 -11.38
N THR A 263 -14.26 8.09 -10.87
CA THR A 263 -13.90 7.77 -9.49
C THR A 263 -14.59 8.71 -8.48
N ALA A 264 -14.80 9.98 -8.84
CA ALA A 264 -15.58 10.92 -8.05
C ALA A 264 -17.02 10.44 -7.88
N ASN A 265 -17.63 10.03 -8.99
CA ASN A 265 -19.02 9.54 -9.02
C ASN A 265 -19.17 8.24 -8.24
N GLU A 266 -18.30 7.25 -8.43
CA GLU A 266 -18.32 5.99 -7.68
C GLU A 266 -18.20 6.24 -6.18
N LEU A 267 -17.25 7.06 -5.76
CA LEU A 267 -17.04 7.39 -4.36
C LEU A 267 -18.24 8.14 -3.76
N GLN A 268 -18.84 9.06 -4.52
CA GLN A 268 -20.02 9.79 -4.10
C GLN A 268 -21.24 8.87 -3.96
N ILE A 269 -21.43 7.93 -4.88
CA ILE A 269 -22.50 6.92 -4.82
C ILE A 269 -22.34 6.09 -3.55
N ILE A 270 -21.14 5.54 -3.31
CA ILE A 270 -20.89 4.69 -2.14
C ILE A 270 -21.13 5.46 -0.84
N LEU A 271 -20.57 6.68 -0.71
CA LEU A 271 -20.76 7.49 0.48
C LEU A 271 -22.23 7.85 0.69
N ASN A 272 -22.97 8.15 -0.38
CA ASN A 272 -24.40 8.43 -0.28
C ASN A 272 -25.20 7.20 0.14
N ASP A 273 -24.91 6.03 -0.43
CA ASP A 273 -25.58 4.78 -0.06
C ASP A 273 -25.35 4.48 1.41
N MET A 274 -24.11 4.59 1.89
CA MET A 274 -23.80 4.35 3.28
C MET A 274 -24.38 5.41 4.23
N ALA A 275 -24.67 6.63 3.78
CA ALA A 275 -25.26 7.68 4.62
C ALA A 275 -26.80 7.74 4.59
N TYR A 276 -27.43 7.32 3.49
CA TYR A 276 -28.84 7.57 3.21
C TYR A 276 -29.65 6.33 2.82
N SER A 277 -29.02 5.24 2.37
CA SER A 277 -29.77 4.05 1.96
C SER A 277 -30.15 3.19 3.17
N ASP A 278 -31.43 2.83 3.29
CA ASP A 278 -31.91 1.90 4.31
C ASP A 278 -31.48 0.45 4.05
N SER A 279 -31.12 0.11 2.81
CA SER A 279 -30.73 -1.26 2.43
C SER A 279 -29.26 -1.59 2.74
N VAL A 280 -28.45 -0.59 3.08
CA VAL A 280 -27.02 -0.76 3.36
C VAL A 280 -26.81 -0.82 4.88
N PRO A 281 -26.30 -1.94 5.44
CA PRO A 281 -25.96 -2.07 6.85
C PRO A 281 -24.59 -1.41 7.11
N THR A 282 -24.56 -0.08 7.05
CA THR A 282 -23.35 0.76 7.13
C THR A 282 -22.44 0.40 8.30
N ARG A 283 -23.01 0.17 9.48
CA ARG A 283 -22.26 -0.24 10.67
C ARG A 283 -21.52 -1.56 10.45
N GLU A 284 -22.19 -2.56 9.88
CA GLU A 284 -21.57 -3.87 9.66
C GLU A 284 -20.44 -3.78 8.64
N VAL A 285 -20.63 -2.98 7.59
CA VAL A 285 -19.59 -2.67 6.60
C VAL A 285 -18.36 -2.04 7.27
N LEU A 286 -18.55 -1.01 8.10
CA LEU A 286 -17.44 -0.33 8.79
C LEU A 286 -16.76 -1.23 9.84
N LEU A 287 -17.52 -2.11 10.51
CA LEU A 287 -16.96 -3.11 11.42
C LEU A 287 -16.18 -4.22 10.69
N SER A 288 -16.48 -4.49 9.42
CA SER A 288 -15.67 -5.43 8.63
C SER A 288 -14.25 -4.89 8.39
N ILE A 289 -14.10 -3.57 8.18
CA ILE A 289 -12.81 -2.88 8.09
C ILE A 289 -12.10 -2.92 9.45
N HIS A 290 -12.84 -2.78 10.57
CA HIS A 290 -12.26 -2.83 11.92
C HIS A 290 -11.41 -4.08 12.14
N LYS A 291 -11.90 -5.23 11.70
CA LYS A 291 -11.18 -6.51 11.79
C LYS A 291 -9.85 -6.46 11.06
N THR A 292 -9.82 -5.90 9.85
CA THR A 292 -8.60 -5.73 9.05
C THR A 292 -7.56 -4.85 9.75
N ILE A 293 -8.01 -3.78 10.42
CA ILE A 293 -7.14 -2.87 11.18
C ILE A 293 -6.62 -3.53 12.47
N ASP A 294 -7.48 -4.26 13.17
CA ASP A 294 -7.10 -5.02 14.37
C ASP A 294 -6.03 -6.08 14.03
N GLU A 295 -6.17 -6.75 12.90
CA GLU A 295 -5.16 -7.68 12.39
C GLU A 295 -3.83 -6.98 12.06
N ARG A 296 -3.86 -5.75 11.52
CA ARG A 296 -2.65 -4.95 11.29
C ARG A 296 -1.92 -4.63 12.60
N LEU A 297 -2.66 -4.16 13.62
CA LEU A 297 -2.07 -3.84 14.91
C LEU A 297 -1.41 -5.07 15.56
N LYS A 298 -2.09 -6.22 15.52
CA LYS A 298 -1.53 -7.50 15.98
C LYS A 298 -0.28 -7.92 15.22
N SER A 299 -0.25 -7.73 13.89
CA SER A 299 0.92 -8.00 13.05
C SER A 299 2.13 -7.16 13.49
N ILE A 300 1.92 -5.87 13.76
CA ILE A 300 2.98 -4.97 14.22
C ILE A 300 3.46 -5.34 15.64
N GLU A 301 2.54 -5.61 16.56
CA GLU A 301 2.87 -6.02 17.93
C GLU A 301 3.64 -7.34 17.99
N SER A 302 3.20 -8.32 17.20
CA SER A 302 3.87 -9.63 17.09
C SER A 302 5.15 -9.59 16.24
N LYS A 303 5.38 -8.49 15.50
CA LYS A 303 6.47 -8.33 14.53
C LYS A 303 6.47 -9.44 13.46
N GLN A 304 5.29 -9.95 13.13
CA GLN A 304 5.12 -11.07 12.20
C GLN A 304 4.17 -10.69 11.09
N HIS A 305 4.64 -10.83 9.84
CA HIS A 305 3.80 -10.66 8.66
C HIS A 305 3.23 -12.00 8.22
N PHE A 306 1.90 -12.12 8.27
CA PHE A 306 1.15 -13.25 7.73
C PHE A 306 0.45 -12.79 6.46
N ILE A 307 0.73 -13.45 5.33
CA ILE A 307 0.09 -13.14 4.06
C ILE A 307 -1.43 -13.29 4.18
N LYS A 308 -2.18 -12.24 3.85
CA LYS A 308 -3.64 -12.15 3.89
C LYS A 308 -4.27 -12.06 2.50
N ALA A 309 -5.58 -11.85 2.48
CA ALA A 309 -6.32 -11.48 1.28
C ALA A 309 -5.83 -10.14 0.74
N ARG A 310 -5.95 -9.94 -0.58
CA ARG A 310 -5.32 -8.81 -1.30
C ARG A 310 -5.84 -7.44 -0.84
N ASP A 311 -7.14 -7.35 -0.61
CA ASP A 311 -7.83 -6.20 -0.03
C ASP A 311 -7.29 -5.86 1.37
N THR A 312 -7.07 -6.88 2.21
CA THR A 312 -6.47 -6.72 3.55
C THR A 312 -5.04 -6.18 3.46
N GLU A 313 -4.22 -6.74 2.57
CA GLU A 313 -2.84 -6.29 2.35
C GLU A 313 -2.79 -4.83 1.87
N LEU A 314 -3.69 -4.45 0.95
CA LEU A 314 -3.80 -3.06 0.48
C LEU A 314 -4.19 -2.11 1.62
N VAL A 315 -5.15 -2.48 2.48
CA VAL A 315 -5.48 -1.68 3.67
C VAL A 315 -4.26 -1.55 4.60
N HIS A 316 -3.47 -2.62 4.77
CA HIS A 316 -2.26 -2.57 5.59
C HIS A 316 -1.21 -1.62 5.02
N GLY A 317 -0.97 -1.67 3.71
CA GLY A 317 -0.09 -0.77 2.96
C GLY A 317 -0.52 0.69 3.06
N ILE A 318 -1.80 0.97 2.77
CA ILE A 318 -2.38 2.33 2.82
C ILE A 318 -2.23 2.92 4.23
N LEU A 319 -2.54 2.16 5.28
CA LEU A 319 -2.39 2.63 6.66
C LEU A 319 -0.91 2.79 7.05
N SER A 320 -0.01 1.95 6.54
CA SER A 320 1.44 2.12 6.72
C SER A 320 1.95 3.42 6.08
N ASP A 321 1.46 3.78 4.90
CA ASP A 321 1.80 5.04 4.22
C ASP A 321 1.24 6.27 4.95
N LEU A 322 0.01 6.18 5.46
CA LEU A 322 -0.59 7.24 6.26
C LEU A 322 0.14 7.42 7.59
N ASP A 323 0.45 6.34 8.31
CA ASP A 323 1.25 6.39 9.54
C ASP A 323 2.64 7.01 9.28
N HIS A 324 3.29 6.62 8.17
CA HIS A 324 4.55 7.22 7.75
C HIS A 324 4.42 8.74 7.50
N ALA A 325 3.35 9.19 6.86
CA ALA A 325 3.15 10.62 6.61
C ALA A 325 3.06 11.45 7.91
N TYR A 326 2.55 10.85 8.99
CA TYR A 326 2.39 11.48 10.30
C TYR A 326 3.59 11.31 11.24
N SER A 327 4.45 10.34 10.98
CA SER A 327 5.58 9.98 11.85
C SER A 327 6.68 11.05 11.97
N LYS A 328 6.68 12.08 11.11
CA LYS A 328 7.62 13.22 11.18
C LYS A 328 7.27 14.25 12.28
N ARG A 329 6.06 14.23 12.85
CA ARG A 329 5.63 15.25 13.83
C ARG A 329 5.96 14.85 15.26
N SER A 330 6.45 15.82 16.04
CA SER A 330 6.75 15.62 17.46
C SER A 330 5.61 16.04 18.42
N VAL A 331 4.61 16.86 18.03
CA VAL A 331 3.60 17.38 18.98
C VAL A 331 2.26 17.76 18.32
N VAL A 332 1.18 17.54 19.10
CA VAL A 332 -0.27 17.72 18.90
C VAL A 332 -0.88 16.76 17.89
N ASP A 333 -1.52 15.71 18.41
CA ASP A 333 -2.21 14.69 17.64
C ASP A 333 -3.57 15.22 17.13
N PRO A 334 -3.72 15.52 15.83
CA PRO A 334 -5.00 15.93 15.25
C PRO A 334 -6.06 14.83 15.39
N PHE A 335 -5.64 13.56 15.49
CA PHE A 335 -6.55 12.45 15.71
C PHE A 335 -7.10 12.46 17.14
N HIS A 336 -6.29 12.69 18.18
CA HIS A 336 -6.77 12.87 19.55
C HIS A 336 -7.80 14.02 19.66
N ALA A 337 -7.50 15.17 19.04
CA ALA A 337 -8.42 16.31 19.04
C ALA A 337 -9.76 15.96 18.36
N PHE A 338 -9.70 15.27 17.21
CA PHE A 338 -10.89 14.78 16.53
C PHE A 338 -11.67 13.77 17.37
N MET A 339 -11.00 12.77 17.97
CA MET A 339 -11.64 11.73 18.77
C MET A 339 -12.34 12.32 20.00
N SER A 340 -11.75 13.35 20.63
CA SER A 340 -12.38 14.09 21.73
C SER A 340 -13.72 14.72 21.28
N SER A 341 -13.71 15.41 20.15
CA SER A 341 -14.93 16.00 19.56
C SER A 341 -15.94 14.95 19.10
N TYR A 342 -15.47 13.81 18.61
CA TYR A 342 -16.32 12.68 18.21
C TYR A 342 -17.09 12.10 19.40
N PHE A 343 -16.41 11.82 20.51
CA PHE A 343 -17.08 11.31 21.72
C PHE A 343 -17.99 12.36 22.35
N GLU A 344 -17.65 13.65 22.25
CA GLU A 344 -18.57 14.72 22.68
C GLU A 344 -19.84 14.76 21.82
N TRP A 345 -19.71 14.65 20.50
CA TRP A 345 -20.83 14.55 19.58
C TRP A 345 -21.73 13.37 19.91
N LEU A 346 -21.17 12.18 20.15
CA LEU A 346 -21.95 11.01 20.56
C LEU A 346 -22.73 11.22 21.85
N ARG A 347 -22.14 11.90 22.84
CA ARG A 347 -22.75 12.12 24.15
C ARG A 347 -23.81 13.22 24.15
N THR A 348 -23.61 14.27 23.36
CA THR A 348 -24.35 15.54 23.51
C THR A 348 -25.06 16.00 22.25
N GLY A 349 -24.81 15.37 21.09
CA GLY A 349 -25.34 15.81 19.80
C GLY A 349 -24.74 17.13 19.29
N THR A 350 -23.59 17.57 19.83
CA THR A 350 -22.86 18.77 19.35
C THR A 350 -22.41 18.62 17.90
N ARG A 351 -22.05 19.73 17.23
CA ARG A 351 -21.71 19.69 15.79
C ARG A 351 -20.34 19.03 15.56
N LEU A 352 -20.31 17.89 14.84
CA LEU A 352 -19.09 17.19 14.45
C LEU A 352 -18.38 17.82 13.22
N GLY A 353 -19.15 18.44 12.32
CA GLY A 353 -18.65 18.97 11.03
C GLY A 353 -17.37 19.82 11.10
N PRO A 354 -17.25 20.81 12.01
CA PRO A 354 -16.02 21.63 12.11
C PRO A 354 -14.77 20.81 12.44
N SER A 355 -14.88 19.83 13.34
CA SER A 355 -13.79 18.94 13.74
C SER A 355 -13.43 17.98 12.61
N MET A 356 -14.43 17.45 11.89
CA MET A 356 -14.23 16.64 10.69
C MET A 356 -13.48 17.43 9.60
N ARG A 357 -13.92 18.66 9.32
CA ARG A 357 -13.27 19.55 8.33
C ARG A 357 -11.82 19.85 8.69
N THR A 358 -11.53 20.02 9.98
CA THR A 358 -10.17 20.25 10.48
C THR A 358 -9.29 19.03 10.25
N LEU A 359 -9.77 17.83 10.61
CA LEU A 359 -9.05 16.58 10.39
C LEU A 359 -8.76 16.34 8.91
N LEU A 360 -9.79 16.48 8.06
CA LEU A 360 -9.67 16.27 6.60
C LEU A 360 -8.69 17.25 5.94
N LYS A 361 -8.64 18.51 6.41
CA LYS A 361 -7.64 19.49 5.95
C LYS A 361 -6.23 19.11 6.38
N ASP A 362 -6.03 18.70 7.63
CA ASP A 362 -4.71 18.28 8.12
C ASP A 362 -4.19 17.04 7.38
N LEU A 363 -5.05 16.06 7.10
CA LEU A 363 -4.73 14.89 6.26
C LEU A 363 -4.23 15.30 4.88
N ALA A 364 -4.94 16.22 4.22
CA ALA A 364 -4.55 16.75 2.93
C ALA A 364 -3.20 17.47 2.98
N GLU A 365 -2.95 18.25 4.02
CA GLU A 365 -1.69 18.97 4.22
C GLU A 365 -0.51 18.02 4.47
N GLN A 366 -0.69 16.96 5.27
CA GLN A 366 0.39 16.00 5.52
C GLN A 366 0.77 15.23 4.27
N LEU A 367 -0.23 14.79 3.51
CA LEU A 367 0.00 14.10 2.26
C LEU A 367 0.64 15.02 1.20
N HIS A 368 0.32 16.32 1.21
CA HIS A 368 1.01 17.27 0.34
C HIS A 368 2.48 17.49 0.69
N LYS A 369 2.87 17.33 1.95
CA LYS A 369 4.28 17.43 2.39
C LYS A 369 5.12 16.20 2.01
N GLN A 370 4.49 15.12 1.57
CA GLN A 370 5.21 13.92 1.10
C GLN A 370 5.82 14.14 -0.28
N SER A 371 6.83 13.33 -0.62
CA SER A 371 7.39 13.31 -1.96
C SER A 371 6.37 12.78 -2.97
N ASP A 372 6.45 13.23 -4.22
CA ASP A 372 5.53 12.79 -5.28
C ASP A 372 5.49 11.28 -5.46
N ASP A 373 6.63 10.60 -5.25
CA ASP A 373 6.76 9.14 -5.30
C ASP A 373 5.83 8.46 -4.28
N LEU A 374 5.87 8.90 -3.02
CA LEU A 374 5.06 8.31 -1.94
C LEU A 374 3.57 8.63 -2.12
N VAL A 375 3.28 9.80 -2.67
CA VAL A 375 1.93 10.20 -3.05
C VAL A 375 1.38 9.29 -4.15
N LEU A 376 2.19 9.03 -5.17
CA LEU A 376 1.82 8.17 -6.29
C LEU A 376 1.59 6.73 -5.83
N LYS A 377 2.46 6.22 -4.95
CA LYS A 377 2.30 4.90 -4.30
C LYS A 377 0.93 4.76 -3.66
N LEU A 378 0.63 5.66 -2.74
CA LEU A 378 -0.60 5.68 -1.98
C LEU A 378 -1.84 5.81 -2.88
N THR A 379 -1.75 6.64 -3.93
CA THR A 379 -2.81 6.78 -4.94
C THR A 379 -3.04 5.45 -5.69
N ASN A 380 -1.97 4.76 -6.08
CA ASN A 380 -2.06 3.49 -6.80
C ASN A 380 -2.66 2.39 -5.92
N GLU A 381 -2.24 2.29 -4.67
CA GLU A 381 -2.77 1.33 -3.70
C GLU A 381 -4.26 1.52 -3.48
N VAL A 382 -4.69 2.76 -3.28
CA VAL A 382 -6.09 3.11 -3.09
C VAL A 382 -6.92 2.82 -4.33
N ARG A 383 -6.41 3.18 -5.52
CA ARG A 383 -7.12 2.86 -6.77
C ARG A 383 -7.29 1.37 -6.93
N VAL A 384 -6.23 0.58 -6.72
CA VAL A 384 -6.29 -0.89 -6.84
C VAL A 384 -7.19 -1.49 -5.78
N PHE A 385 -7.21 -0.95 -4.56
CA PHE A 385 -8.16 -1.34 -3.52
C PHE A 385 -9.60 -1.14 -4.00
N LEU A 386 -9.96 0.06 -4.45
CA LEU A 386 -11.29 0.36 -4.95
C LEU A 386 -11.68 -0.49 -6.16
N GLU A 387 -10.77 -0.72 -7.11
CA GLU A 387 -11.03 -1.59 -8.26
C GLU A 387 -11.28 -3.06 -7.89
N LEU A 388 -10.77 -3.53 -6.74
CA LEU A 388 -11.02 -4.87 -6.23
C LEU A 388 -12.28 -4.96 -5.38
N THR A 389 -12.69 -3.86 -4.73
CA THR A 389 -13.81 -3.83 -3.80
C THR A 389 -15.10 -3.29 -4.42
N VAL A 390 -15.01 -2.51 -5.49
CA VAL A 390 -16.14 -1.94 -6.23
C VAL A 390 -16.24 -2.67 -7.57
N ASP A 391 -17.27 -3.49 -7.73
CA ASP A 391 -17.53 -4.21 -8.99
C ASP A 391 -18.12 -3.21 -10.01
N PRO A 392 -17.45 -2.92 -11.15
CA PRO A 392 -17.95 -1.96 -12.14
C PRO A 392 -19.13 -2.51 -12.96
N GLU A 393 -19.49 -3.78 -12.81
CA GLU A 393 -20.62 -4.40 -13.51
C GLU A 393 -21.84 -4.58 -12.60
N LYS A 394 -22.50 -3.46 -12.28
CA LYS A 394 -23.96 -3.40 -12.09
C LYS A 394 -24.53 -2.00 -12.21
#